data_AF-A0A131ZXV2-F1
#
_entry.id   AF-A0A131ZXV2-F1
#
_cell.length_a   1.000
_cell.length_b   1.000
_cell.length_c   1.000
_cell.angle_alpha   90.00
_cell.angle_beta   90.00
_cell.angle_gamma   90.00
#
_symmetry.space_group_name_H-M   'P 1'
#
loop_
_entity.id
_entity.type
_entity.pdbx_description
1 polymer ?
#
loop_
_entity_poly.entity_id
_entity_poly.type
_entity_poly.pdbx_seq_one_letter_code
_entity_poly.pdbx_strand_id
1 'polypeptide(L)'
;MNQFNKFKDFVHGNLSNKNDKQILSSAILKEEKHVDNIKCILATADKKLSNSMFSSKGSEQERKTKKYPSSSLNKFFSEASETLSTSKTDSVLGRTLFTCSQLQNEFTRILSDHESFIENECLNRIELYLNEDLPAIHRSRKQLNKSHEELKIAKTKYESLVKTLINNPPGNSETQTKIDTLKKEMDYCEQKLEQCRN
;
A
#
# COMPACT_ATOMS: atom_id res chain seq x y z
N MET A 1 -1.12 -11.42 -14.90
CA MET A 1 -0.94 -12.66 -14.11
C MET A 1 0.44 -13.33 -14.20
N ASN A 2 1.38 -12.88 -15.05
CA ASN A 2 2.69 -13.56 -15.23
C ASN A 2 3.87 -13.08 -14.37
N GLN A 3 3.71 -12.13 -13.43
CA GLN A 3 4.82 -11.70 -12.56
C GLN A 3 4.95 -12.54 -11.28
N PHE A 4 3.84 -13.06 -10.76
CA PHE A 4 3.81 -13.85 -9.53
C PHE A 4 4.43 -15.25 -9.72
N ASN A 5 4.21 -15.88 -10.88
CA ASN A 5 4.84 -17.18 -11.20
C ASN A 5 6.35 -17.05 -11.42
N LYS A 6 6.84 -15.91 -11.95
CA LYS A 6 8.28 -15.63 -12.05
C LYS A 6 8.95 -15.48 -10.69
N PHE A 7 8.26 -14.92 -9.70
CA PHE A 7 8.74 -14.84 -8.32
C PHE A 7 8.85 -16.24 -7.70
N LYS A 8 7.84 -17.10 -7.93
CA LYS A 8 7.87 -18.50 -7.49
C LYS A 8 9.03 -19.29 -8.11
N ASP A 9 9.21 -19.20 -9.43
CA ASP A 9 10.30 -19.91 -10.14
C ASP A 9 11.69 -19.36 -9.76
N PHE A 10 11.81 -18.06 -9.48
CA PHE A 10 13.05 -17.44 -9.00
C PHE A 10 13.43 -17.89 -7.59
N VAL A 11 12.45 -18.05 -6.70
CA VAL A 11 12.66 -18.53 -5.32
C VAL A 11 13.02 -20.02 -5.28
N HIS A 12 12.46 -20.84 -6.19
CA HIS A 12 12.70 -22.29 -6.22
C HIS A 12 13.93 -22.72 -7.05
N GLY A 13 14.36 -21.93 -8.04
CA GLY A 13 15.42 -22.33 -8.99
C GLY A 13 16.88 -22.14 -8.56
N ASN A 14 17.17 -21.33 -7.52
CA ASN A 14 18.53 -20.81 -7.28
C ASN A 14 19.22 -21.26 -5.97
N LEU A 15 18.83 -22.38 -5.36
CA LEU A 15 19.35 -22.78 -4.03
C LEU A 15 20.77 -23.39 -4.00
N SER A 16 21.56 -23.33 -5.09
CA SER A 16 22.78 -24.16 -5.19
C SER A 16 24.13 -23.53 -4.83
N ASN A 17 24.32 -22.20 -4.65
CA ASN A 17 25.68 -21.67 -4.42
C ASN A 17 25.83 -20.71 -3.22
N LYS A 18 26.97 -20.82 -2.52
CA LYS A 18 27.34 -19.98 -1.36
C LYS A 18 27.38 -18.48 -1.65
N ASN A 19 27.55 -18.07 -2.91
CA ASN A 19 27.49 -16.68 -3.37
C ASN A 19 26.06 -16.09 -3.37
N ASP A 20 25.04 -16.94 -3.40
CA ASP A 20 23.64 -16.52 -3.51
C ASP A 20 23.08 -15.96 -2.18
N LYS A 21 23.71 -16.26 -1.04
CA LYS A 21 23.31 -15.72 0.28
C LYS A 21 23.52 -14.21 0.39
N GLN A 22 24.58 -13.68 -0.21
CA GLN A 22 24.88 -12.24 -0.20
C GLN A 22 24.02 -11.49 -1.22
N ILE A 23 23.74 -12.14 -2.36
CA ILE A 23 22.83 -11.65 -3.39
C ILE A 23 21.40 -11.57 -2.85
N LEU A 24 20.93 -12.59 -2.13
CA LEU A 24 19.60 -12.62 -1.50
C LEU A 24 19.44 -11.48 -0.48
N SER A 25 20.45 -11.21 0.34
CA SER A 25 20.45 -10.08 1.28
C SER A 25 20.38 -8.73 0.55
N SER A 26 21.16 -8.56 -0.53
CA SER A 26 21.15 -7.33 -1.33
C SER A 26 19.86 -7.10 -2.11
N ALA A 27 19.22 -8.17 -2.59
CA ALA A 27 17.91 -8.12 -3.24
C ALA A 27 16.81 -7.79 -2.22
N ILE A 28 16.80 -8.45 -1.07
CA ILE A 28 15.85 -8.15 0.01
C ILE A 28 15.94 -6.66 0.43
N LEU A 29 17.15 -6.11 0.57
CA LEU A 29 17.39 -4.70 0.90
C LEU A 29 16.90 -3.73 -0.19
N LYS A 30 17.09 -4.06 -1.48
CA LYS A 30 16.56 -3.26 -2.59
C LYS A 30 15.02 -3.24 -2.55
N GLU A 31 14.43 -4.36 -2.21
CA GLU A 31 12.98 -4.52 -2.10
C GLU A 31 12.44 -3.87 -0.81
N GLU A 32 13.24 -3.72 0.25
CA GLU A 32 12.92 -2.87 1.43
C GLU A 32 12.77 -1.42 1.00
N LYS A 33 13.82 -0.90 0.36
CA LYS A 33 13.84 0.47 -0.13
C LYS A 33 12.71 0.74 -1.13
N HIS A 34 12.35 -0.24 -1.97
CA HIS A 34 11.24 -0.09 -2.91
C HIS A 34 9.89 0.08 -2.20
N VAL A 35 9.61 -0.72 -1.17
CA VAL A 35 8.37 -0.62 -0.38
C VAL A 35 8.29 0.72 0.35
N ASP A 36 9.41 1.21 0.89
CA ASP A 36 9.46 2.54 1.52
C ASP A 36 9.20 3.67 0.51
N ASN A 37 9.74 3.55 -0.70
CA ASN A 37 9.45 4.48 -1.79
C ASN A 37 7.96 4.47 -2.16
N ILE A 38 7.32 3.30 -2.26
CA ILE A 38 5.88 3.18 -2.51
C ILE A 38 5.09 3.91 -1.43
N LYS A 39 5.42 3.70 -0.15
CA LYS A 39 4.77 4.40 0.97
C LYS A 39 4.87 5.92 0.84
N CYS A 40 6.06 6.43 0.52
CA CYS A 40 6.30 7.87 0.34
C CYS A 40 5.49 8.45 -0.83
N ILE A 41 5.46 7.73 -1.95
CA ILE A 41 4.68 8.11 -3.14
C ILE A 41 3.19 8.15 -2.81
N LEU A 42 2.66 7.11 -2.16
CA LEU A 42 1.25 7.02 -1.78
C LEU A 42 0.85 8.12 -0.79
N ALA A 43 1.65 8.38 0.25
CA ALA A 43 1.38 9.48 1.19
C ALA A 43 1.41 10.85 0.51
N THR A 44 2.33 11.05 -0.44
CA THR A 44 2.40 12.28 -1.23
C THR A 44 1.19 12.41 -2.15
N ALA A 45 0.78 11.31 -2.79
CA ALA A 45 -0.40 11.26 -3.66
C ALA A 45 -1.68 11.58 -2.87
N ASP A 46 -1.86 10.98 -1.70
CA ASP A 46 -3.01 11.24 -0.82
C ASP A 46 -3.12 12.73 -0.47
N LYS A 47 -2.01 13.34 -0.03
CA LYS A 47 -1.96 14.76 0.33
C LYS A 47 -2.25 15.66 -0.89
N LYS A 48 -1.62 15.38 -2.03
CA LYS A 48 -1.80 16.20 -3.25
C LYS A 48 -3.22 16.08 -3.81
N LEU A 49 -3.76 14.87 -3.87
CA LEU A 49 -5.13 14.63 -4.32
C LEU A 49 -6.12 15.30 -3.37
N SER A 50 -5.99 15.10 -2.06
CA SER A 50 -6.87 15.74 -1.06
C SER A 50 -6.86 17.27 -1.17
N ASN A 51 -5.69 17.88 -1.41
CA ASN A 51 -5.55 19.33 -1.55
C ASN A 51 -6.06 19.87 -2.90
N SER A 52 -6.20 19.03 -3.92
CA SER A 52 -6.73 19.43 -5.23
C SER A 52 -8.25 19.54 -5.27
N MET A 53 -8.92 19.05 -4.22
CA MET A 53 -10.38 19.00 -4.12
C MET A 53 -10.90 20.26 -3.45
N PHE A 54 -12.03 20.78 -3.92
CA PHE A 54 -12.74 21.91 -3.35
C PHE A 54 -13.43 21.56 -2.02
N SER A 55 -13.81 20.30 -1.87
CA SER A 55 -14.44 19.80 -0.65
C SER A 55 -13.46 18.97 0.20
N SER A 56 -13.61 19.06 1.53
CA SER A 56 -12.85 18.21 2.44
C SER A 56 -13.40 16.78 2.37
N LYS A 57 -12.52 15.77 2.48
CA LYS A 57 -12.90 14.35 2.60
C LYS A 57 -14.06 14.17 3.58
N GLY A 58 -15.07 13.37 3.20
CA GLY A 58 -16.23 13.05 4.05
C GLY A 58 -17.27 14.17 4.22
N SER A 59 -17.21 15.25 3.43
CA SER A 59 -18.27 16.27 3.47
C SER A 59 -19.55 15.78 2.76
N GLU A 60 -20.71 15.98 3.39
CA GLU A 60 -22.02 15.71 2.75
C GLU A 60 -22.13 16.46 1.41
N GLN A 61 -22.78 15.84 0.40
CA GLN A 61 -22.98 16.42 -0.94
C GLN A 61 -23.50 17.86 -0.91
N GLU A 62 -24.37 18.20 0.05
CA GLU A 62 -24.92 19.54 0.24
C GLU A 62 -23.90 20.57 0.77
N ARG A 63 -22.82 20.11 1.44
CA ARG A 63 -21.68 20.94 1.86
C ARG A 63 -20.60 21.02 0.76
N LYS A 64 -20.54 20.04 -0.15
CA LYS A 64 -19.67 20.05 -1.33
C LYS A 64 -20.12 21.16 -2.30
N THR A 65 -21.42 21.24 -2.59
CA THR A 65 -21.96 22.21 -3.55
C THR A 65 -21.79 23.68 -3.12
N LYS A 66 -21.87 24.00 -1.83
CA LYS A 66 -21.67 25.38 -1.31
C LYS A 66 -20.23 25.88 -1.39
N LYS A 67 -19.24 25.01 -1.63
CA LYS A 67 -17.82 25.39 -1.70
C LYS A 67 -17.32 25.65 -3.11
N TYR A 68 -18.06 25.27 -4.16
CA TYR A 68 -17.63 25.59 -5.50
C TYR A 68 -17.79 27.08 -5.78
N PRO A 69 -16.76 27.77 -6.32
CA PRO A 69 -16.87 29.18 -6.73
C PRO A 69 -18.04 29.45 -7.67
N SER A 70 -18.45 28.43 -8.45
CA SER A 70 -19.60 28.45 -9.35
C SER A 70 -20.94 28.66 -8.66
N SER A 71 -21.11 28.26 -7.40
CA SER A 71 -22.40 28.29 -6.72
C SER A 71 -22.87 29.70 -6.38
N SER A 72 -21.94 30.61 -6.07
CA SER A 72 -22.24 32.03 -5.89
C SER A 72 -22.70 32.68 -7.20
N LEU A 73 -22.00 32.38 -8.30
CA LEU A 73 -22.34 32.90 -9.62
C LEU A 73 -23.69 32.36 -10.12
N ASN A 74 -23.98 31.08 -9.88
CA ASN A 74 -25.27 30.48 -10.18
C ASN A 74 -26.42 31.19 -9.44
N LYS A 75 -26.23 31.44 -8.14
CA LYS A 75 -27.21 32.15 -7.32
C LYS A 75 -27.49 33.55 -7.88
N PHE A 76 -26.44 34.30 -8.23
CA PHE A 76 -26.57 35.60 -8.87
C PHE A 76 -27.38 35.53 -10.17
N PHE A 77 -27.10 34.58 -11.07
CA PHE A 77 -27.84 34.42 -12.32
C PHE A 77 -29.32 34.08 -12.09
N SER A 78 -29.62 33.22 -11.13
CA SER A 78 -30.99 32.86 -10.77
C SER A 78 -31.76 34.07 -10.22
N GLU A 79 -31.19 34.79 -9.25
CA GLU A 79 -31.82 35.96 -8.62
C GLU A 79 -32.01 37.13 -9.61
N ALA A 80 -31.01 37.38 -10.47
CA ALA A 80 -31.10 38.40 -11.51
C ALA A 80 -32.15 38.04 -12.57
N SER A 81 -32.24 36.76 -12.96
CA SER A 81 -33.30 36.27 -13.86
C SER A 81 -34.69 36.48 -13.26
N GLU A 82 -34.89 36.15 -11.99
CA GLU A 82 -36.16 36.34 -11.29
C GLU A 82 -36.55 37.81 -11.20
N THR A 83 -35.60 38.69 -10.84
CA THR A 83 -35.81 40.14 -10.79
C THR A 83 -36.22 40.73 -12.15
N LEU A 84 -35.62 40.25 -13.25
CA LEU A 84 -36.00 40.69 -14.59
C LEU A 84 -37.36 40.12 -15.03
N SER A 85 -37.74 38.95 -14.52
CA SER A 85 -39.03 38.32 -14.82
C SER A 85 -40.19 39.04 -14.13
N THR A 86 -39.97 39.62 -12.95
CA THR A 86 -40.98 40.43 -12.24
C THR A 86 -41.18 41.81 -12.86
N SER A 87 -40.13 42.39 -13.46
CA SER A 87 -40.21 43.70 -14.12
C SER A 87 -40.73 43.63 -15.56
N LYS A 88 -40.44 42.55 -16.30
CA LYS A 88 -40.94 42.33 -17.66
C LYS A 88 -41.07 40.83 -17.98
N THR A 89 -42.27 40.41 -18.34
CA THR A 89 -42.64 39.00 -18.60
C THR A 89 -41.89 38.32 -19.76
N ASP A 90 -41.25 39.09 -20.65
CA ASP A 90 -40.52 38.59 -21.82
C ASP A 90 -39.09 39.18 -21.91
N SER A 91 -38.39 39.24 -20.78
CA SER A 91 -37.00 39.69 -20.76
C SER A 91 -36.08 38.66 -21.43
N VAL A 92 -35.52 39.00 -22.60
CA VAL A 92 -34.48 38.20 -23.28
C VAL A 92 -33.29 37.97 -22.35
N LEU A 93 -32.84 39.01 -21.64
CA LEU A 93 -31.75 38.91 -20.67
C LEU A 93 -32.12 37.98 -19.50
N GLY A 94 -33.37 38.05 -19.00
CA GLY A 94 -33.85 37.15 -17.96
C GLY A 94 -33.74 35.67 -18.38
N ARG A 95 -34.22 35.33 -19.59
CA ARG A 95 -34.07 33.96 -20.14
C ARG A 95 -32.62 33.53 -20.32
N THR A 96 -31.77 34.44 -20.79
CA THR A 96 -30.33 34.16 -20.93
C THR A 96 -29.71 33.86 -19.56
N LEU A 97 -30.00 34.68 -18.54
CA LEU A 97 -29.49 34.46 -17.18
C LEU A 97 -30.02 33.16 -16.56
N PHE A 98 -31.30 32.82 -16.79
CA PHE A 98 -31.83 31.52 -16.38
C PHE A 98 -31.07 30.36 -17.03
N THR A 99 -30.79 30.45 -18.34
CA THR A 99 -30.00 29.43 -19.05
C THR A 99 -28.59 29.33 -18.49
N CYS A 100 -27.93 30.46 -18.22
CA CYS A 100 -26.61 30.48 -17.57
C CYS A 100 -26.64 29.83 -16.19
N SER A 101 -27.68 30.06 -15.38
CA SER A 101 -27.87 29.40 -14.08
C SER A 101 -27.96 27.88 -14.25
N GLN A 102 -28.75 27.39 -15.22
CA GLN A 102 -28.87 25.95 -15.45
C GLN A 102 -27.56 25.30 -15.90
N LEU A 103 -26.80 25.96 -16.78
CA LEU A 103 -25.47 25.48 -17.16
C LEU A 103 -24.52 25.45 -15.95
N GLN A 104 -24.61 26.44 -15.06
CA GLN A 104 -23.78 26.51 -13.86
C GLN A 104 -24.14 25.42 -12.84
N ASN A 105 -25.43 25.10 -12.70
CA ASN A 105 -25.91 23.96 -11.90
C ASN A 105 -25.33 22.63 -12.40
N GLU A 106 -25.40 22.39 -13.71
CA GLU A 106 -24.88 21.17 -14.31
C GLU A 106 -23.36 21.07 -14.14
N PHE A 107 -22.63 22.16 -14.34
CA PHE A 107 -21.18 22.20 -14.08
C PHE A 107 -20.84 21.85 -12.62
N THR A 108 -21.56 22.42 -11.65
CA THR A 108 -21.38 22.12 -10.23
C THR A 108 -21.66 20.66 -9.92
N ARG A 109 -22.66 20.06 -10.55
CA ARG A 109 -22.96 18.63 -10.42
C ARG A 109 -21.81 17.76 -10.95
N ILE A 110 -21.33 18.04 -12.16
CA ILE A 110 -20.20 17.30 -12.76
C ILE A 110 -18.96 17.36 -11.86
N LEU A 111 -18.65 18.54 -11.29
CA LEU A 111 -17.55 18.67 -10.33
C LEU A 111 -17.77 17.83 -9.07
N SER A 112 -18.97 17.84 -8.50
CA SER A 112 -19.29 17.05 -7.30
C SER A 112 -19.20 15.55 -7.55
N ASP A 113 -19.65 15.09 -8.71
CA ASP A 113 -19.58 13.68 -9.11
C ASP A 113 -18.13 13.25 -9.35
N HIS A 114 -17.36 14.09 -10.04
CA HIS A 114 -15.92 13.89 -10.22
C HIS A 114 -15.18 13.78 -8.88
N GLU A 115 -15.46 14.69 -7.94
CA GLU A 115 -14.84 14.65 -6.63
C GLU A 115 -15.19 13.38 -5.85
N SER A 116 -16.46 12.97 -5.89
CA SER A 116 -16.90 11.75 -5.22
C SER A 116 -16.26 10.50 -5.84
N PHE A 117 -16.03 10.50 -7.16
CA PHE A 117 -15.33 9.43 -7.85
C PHE A 117 -13.85 9.35 -7.43
N ILE A 118 -13.14 10.49 -7.38
CA ILE A 118 -11.74 10.52 -6.91
C ILE A 118 -11.62 10.09 -5.45
N GLU A 119 -12.56 10.48 -4.59
CA GLU A 119 -12.60 10.05 -3.20
C GLU A 119 -12.71 8.51 -3.09
N ASN A 120 -13.69 7.93 -3.79
CA ASN A 120 -13.97 6.50 -3.70
C ASN A 120 -12.94 5.62 -4.42
N GLU A 121 -12.51 5.99 -5.63
CA GLU A 121 -11.67 5.12 -6.45
C GLU A 121 -10.18 5.36 -6.26
N CYS A 122 -9.77 6.55 -5.79
CA CYS A 122 -8.36 6.88 -5.60
C CYS A 122 -8.00 6.98 -4.12
N LEU A 123 -8.65 7.89 -3.36
CA LEU A 123 -8.25 8.17 -1.99
C LEU A 123 -8.48 6.97 -1.06
N ASN A 124 -9.65 6.33 -1.14
CA ASN A 124 -9.93 5.13 -0.33
C ASN A 124 -8.98 3.98 -0.67
N ARG A 125 -8.60 3.80 -1.95
CA ARG A 125 -7.62 2.77 -2.35
C ARG A 125 -6.22 3.08 -1.81
N ILE A 126 -5.79 4.34 -1.87
CA ILE A 126 -4.51 4.77 -1.31
C ILE A 126 -4.49 4.53 0.21
N GLU A 127 -5.59 4.83 0.89
CA GLU A 127 -5.73 4.60 2.32
C GLU A 127 -5.63 3.11 2.69
N LEU A 128 -6.29 2.24 1.94
CA LEU A 128 -6.18 0.79 2.09
C LEU A 128 -4.72 0.32 1.99
N TYR A 129 -4.00 0.78 0.95
CA TYR A 129 -2.59 0.42 0.79
C TYR A 129 -1.72 0.87 1.96
N LEU A 130 -1.96 2.09 2.47
CA LEU A 130 -1.18 2.68 3.56
C LEU A 130 -1.48 2.03 4.92
N ASN A 131 -2.74 1.70 5.18
CA ASN A 131 -3.20 1.26 6.51
C ASN A 131 -3.27 -0.26 6.66
N GLU A 132 -3.38 -1.01 5.57
CA GLU A 132 -3.54 -2.47 5.61
C GLU A 132 -2.39 -3.19 4.90
N ASP A 133 -2.24 -2.99 3.58
CA ASP A 133 -1.34 -3.80 2.76
C ASP A 133 0.15 -3.56 3.10
N LEU A 134 0.60 -2.31 3.13
CA LEU A 134 1.99 -1.98 3.46
C LEU A 134 2.36 -2.44 4.89
N PRO A 135 1.53 -2.20 5.93
CA PRO A 135 1.77 -2.77 7.25
C PRO A 135 1.78 -4.29 7.30
N ALA A 136 0.93 -4.98 6.52
CA ALA A 136 0.92 -6.44 6.43
C ALA A 136 2.21 -6.99 5.78
N ILE A 137 2.67 -6.36 4.69
CA ILE A 137 3.95 -6.65 4.05
C ILE A 137 5.09 -6.45 5.06
N HIS A 138 5.10 -5.34 5.78
CA HIS A 138 6.13 -5.06 6.78
C HIS A 138 6.16 -6.12 7.90
N ARG A 139 4.99 -6.54 8.40
CA ARG A 139 4.87 -7.60 9.41
C ARG A 139 5.40 -8.95 8.89
N SER A 140 4.97 -9.37 7.71
CA SER A 140 5.38 -10.64 7.10
C SER A 140 6.89 -10.68 6.88
N ARG A 141 7.47 -9.57 6.41
CA ARG A 141 8.92 -9.43 6.23
C ARG A 141 9.69 -9.49 7.54
N LYS A 142 9.22 -8.80 8.58
CA LYS A 142 9.84 -8.85 9.91
C LYS A 142 9.88 -10.28 10.45
N GLN A 143 8.79 -11.02 10.25
CA GLN A 143 8.68 -12.42 10.65
C GLN A 143 9.62 -13.33 9.85
N LEU A 144 9.74 -13.10 8.53
CA LEU A 144 10.67 -13.82 7.66
C LEU A 144 12.13 -13.59 8.06
N ASN A 145 12.54 -12.33 8.27
CA ASN A 145 13.89 -11.96 8.70
C ASN A 145 14.25 -12.60 10.04
N LYS A 146 13.31 -12.60 11.01
CA LYS A 146 13.49 -13.25 12.30
C LYS A 146 13.73 -14.76 12.16
N SER A 147 12.86 -15.44 11.41
CA SER A 147 12.96 -16.91 11.22
C SER A 147 14.23 -17.30 10.45
N HIS A 148 14.66 -16.46 9.51
CA HIS A 148 15.91 -16.65 8.78
C HIS A 148 17.14 -16.51 9.70
N GLU A 149 17.18 -15.52 10.59
CA GLU A 149 18.29 -15.37 11.53
C GLU A 149 18.32 -16.50 12.57
N GLU A 150 17.16 -16.93 13.07
CA GLU A 150 17.03 -18.11 13.94
C GLU A 150 17.60 -19.38 13.29
N LEU A 151 17.26 -19.64 12.02
CA LEU A 151 17.82 -20.77 11.26
C LEU A 151 19.34 -20.64 11.08
N LYS A 152 19.84 -19.45 10.77
CA LYS A 152 21.28 -19.21 10.63
C LYS A 152 22.04 -19.48 11.93
N ILE A 153 21.49 -19.07 13.07
CA ILE A 153 22.06 -19.36 14.40
C ILE A 153 22.07 -20.88 14.65
N ALA A 154 20.93 -21.56 14.46
CA ALA A 154 20.83 -23.02 14.66
C ALA A 154 21.81 -23.80 13.78
N LYS A 155 21.89 -23.43 12.50
CA LYS A 155 22.84 -24.01 11.54
C LYS A 155 24.30 -23.80 11.95
N THR A 156 24.65 -22.60 12.42
CA THR A 156 26.02 -22.29 12.88
C THR A 156 26.38 -23.12 14.11
N LYS A 157 25.46 -23.27 15.08
CA LYS A 157 25.67 -24.12 16.26
C LYS A 157 25.90 -25.58 15.85
N TYR A 158 25.05 -26.11 14.96
CA TYR A 158 25.16 -27.48 14.45
C TYR A 158 26.49 -27.71 13.72
N GLU A 159 26.83 -26.85 12.75
CA GLU A 159 28.06 -26.96 11.99
C GLU A 159 29.32 -26.83 12.86
N SER A 160 29.29 -25.94 13.86
CA SER A 160 30.40 -25.77 14.82
C SER A 160 30.63 -27.05 15.61
N LEU A 161 29.56 -27.64 16.17
CA LEU A 161 29.66 -28.88 16.93
C LEU A 161 30.15 -30.02 16.03
N VAL A 162 29.57 -30.21 14.85
CA VAL A 162 30.01 -31.24 13.89
C VAL A 162 31.49 -31.11 13.53
N LYS A 163 31.99 -29.89 13.29
CA LYS A 163 33.42 -29.65 13.03
C LYS A 163 34.31 -30.00 14.22
N THR A 164 33.90 -29.67 15.45
CA THR A 164 34.65 -30.04 16.66
C THR A 164 34.79 -31.56 16.76
N LEU A 165 33.77 -32.31 16.37
CA LEU A 165 33.77 -33.78 16.45
C LEU A 165 34.61 -34.45 15.36
N ILE A 166 34.68 -33.86 14.17
CA ILE A 166 35.59 -34.31 13.12
C ILE A 166 37.04 -34.16 13.57
N ASN A 167 37.35 -33.06 14.28
CA ASN A 167 38.71 -32.78 14.76
C ASN A 167 39.05 -33.49 16.09
N ASN A 168 38.05 -33.82 16.90
CA ASN A 168 38.16 -34.54 18.17
C ASN A 168 36.98 -35.53 18.31
N PRO A 169 37.13 -36.79 17.85
CA PRO A 169 36.06 -37.78 17.91
C PRO A 169 35.65 -38.06 19.36
N PRO A 170 34.37 -37.90 19.71
CA PRO A 170 33.91 -38.19 21.06
C PRO A 170 33.85 -39.70 21.30
N GLY A 171 34.23 -40.14 22.50
CA GLY A 171 34.01 -41.51 22.98
C GLY A 171 32.73 -41.68 23.81
N ASN A 172 31.88 -40.65 23.93
CA ASN A 172 30.79 -40.59 24.91
C ASN A 172 29.40 -40.33 24.26
N SER A 173 28.40 -41.08 24.74
CA SER A 173 27.00 -41.03 24.27
C SER A 173 26.33 -39.65 24.42
N GLU A 174 26.73 -38.86 25.41
CA GLU A 174 26.22 -37.50 25.66
C GLU A 174 26.44 -36.55 24.48
N THR A 175 27.55 -36.73 23.75
CA THR A 175 27.90 -35.87 22.63
C THR A 175 27.02 -36.18 21.42
N GLN A 176 26.65 -37.45 21.22
CA GLN A 176 25.70 -37.86 20.19
C GLN A 176 24.30 -37.29 20.44
N THR A 177 23.81 -37.36 21.68
CA THR A 177 22.52 -36.76 22.09
C THR A 177 22.46 -35.25 21.81
N LYS A 178 23.59 -34.55 22.01
CA LYS A 178 23.69 -33.11 21.77
C LYS A 178 23.64 -32.75 20.28
N ILE A 179 24.22 -33.57 19.41
CA ILE A 179 24.10 -33.43 17.95
C ILE A 179 22.65 -33.61 17.51
N ASP A 180 21.98 -34.67 17.98
CA ASP A 180 20.60 -34.96 17.62
C ASP A 180 19.64 -33.85 18.08
N THR A 181 19.93 -33.25 19.23
CA THR A 181 19.18 -32.10 19.75
C THR A 181 19.36 -30.86 18.86
N LEU A 182 20.60 -30.50 18.50
CA LEU A 182 20.87 -29.36 17.62
C LEU A 182 20.33 -29.58 16.20
N LYS A 183 20.32 -30.82 15.71
CA LYS A 183 19.73 -31.17 14.43
C LYS A 183 18.21 -30.95 14.45
N LYS A 184 17.51 -31.40 15.49
CA LYS A 184 16.07 -31.14 15.68
C LYS A 184 15.76 -29.63 15.79
N GLU A 185 16.60 -28.85 16.48
CA GLU A 185 16.46 -27.39 16.56
C GLU A 185 16.61 -26.73 15.17
N MET A 186 17.56 -27.19 14.36
CA MET A 186 17.76 -26.73 12.98
C MET A 186 16.55 -27.07 12.09
N ASP A 187 16.08 -28.33 12.11
CA ASP A 187 14.95 -28.80 11.32
C ASP A 187 13.65 -28.02 11.68
N TYR A 188 13.45 -27.71 12.96
CA TYR A 188 12.33 -26.89 13.42
C TYR A 188 12.41 -25.44 12.90
N CYS A 189 13.58 -24.81 12.97
CA CYS A 189 13.80 -23.47 12.43
C CYS A 189 13.60 -23.43 10.90
N GLU A 190 13.95 -24.50 10.20
CA GLU A 190 13.75 -24.63 8.75
C GLU A 190 12.26 -24.73 8.40
N GLN A 191 11.50 -25.57 9.10
CA GLN A 191 10.04 -25.66 8.95
C GLN A 191 9.34 -24.32 9.24
N LYS A 192 9.78 -23.60 10.28
CA LYS A 192 9.24 -22.28 10.61
C LYS A 192 9.54 -21.23 9.53
N LEU A 193 10.72 -21.27 8.93
CA LEU A 193 11.07 -20.38 7.82
C LEU A 193 10.19 -20.68 6.59
N GLU A 194 9.94 -21.95 6.30
CA GLU A 194 9.04 -22.40 5.21
C GLU A 194 7.63 -21.83 5.39
N GLN A 195 7.09 -21.88 6.62
CA GLN A 195 5.77 -21.33 6.94
C GLN A 195 5.69 -19.82 6.77
N CYS A 196 6.79 -19.09 7.01
CA CYS A 196 6.83 -17.63 6.83
C CYS A 196 6.99 -17.20 5.37
N ARG A 197 7.25 -18.14 4.46
CA ARG A 197 7.36 -17.90 3.00
C ARG A 197 6.04 -18.10 2.26
N ASN A 198 5.09 -18.84 2.85
CA ASN A 198 3.74 -19.07 2.32
C ASN A 198 2.80 -17.92 2.65
#